data_AF-A0A959SAQ5-F1
#
_entry.id   AF-A0A959SAQ5-F1
#
_cell.length_a   1.000
_cell.length_b   1.000
_cell.length_c   1.000
_cell.angle_alpha   90.00
_cell.angle_beta   90.00
_cell.angle_gamma   90.00
#
_symmetry.space_group_name_H-M   'P 1'
#
loop_
_entity.id
_entity.type
_entity.pdbx_description
1 polymer ?
#
loop_
_entity_poly.entity_id
_entity_poly.type
_entity_poly.pdbx_seq_one_letter_code
_entity_poly.pdbx_strand_id
1 'polypeptide(L)'
;MAGRRARAAIADDAPKAKLNRATLRKAVRIFRYLKPHRWTFAFGLCCLLITSLLSLAFPLLLGDLVNAEARTGFWEAPLTDLANIDSIAKLLLIVFALQAFFGYLRIWTFGYVSEHALANIRKDTYAHLIRMPMLFFAQRRVGELNSRITADVSLLQEGMTTVLAEFLRQFVTIGIGITLLT
;
A
#
# COMPACT_ATOMS: atom_id res chain seq x y z
N MET A 1 28.81 -30.32 5.56
CA MET A 1 27.47 -30.12 4.95
C MET A 1 26.28 -30.16 5.94
N ALA A 2 26.48 -30.27 7.26
CA ALA A 2 25.38 -30.38 8.24
C ALA A 2 24.72 -29.03 8.64
N GLY A 3 25.40 -27.89 8.49
CA GLY A 3 24.90 -26.59 8.95
C GLY A 3 23.81 -25.92 8.08
N ARG A 4 23.69 -26.28 6.79
CA ARG A 4 22.65 -25.71 5.90
C ARG A 4 21.26 -26.31 6.17
N ARG A 5 21.17 -27.56 6.64
CA ARG A 5 19.90 -28.22 6.97
C ARG A 5 19.30 -27.72 8.29
N ALA A 6 20.13 -27.45 9.30
CA ALA A 6 19.67 -26.87 10.57
C ALA A 6 19.09 -25.45 10.43
N ARG A 7 19.60 -24.66 9.47
CA ARG A 7 19.15 -23.28 9.24
C ARG A 7 17.81 -23.21 8.51
N ALA A 8 17.49 -24.20 7.67
CA ALA A 8 16.19 -24.31 7.01
C ALA A 8 15.07 -24.73 7.97
N ALA A 9 15.37 -25.59 8.95
CA ALA A 9 14.41 -26.05 9.95
C ALA A 9 13.96 -24.93 10.92
N ILE A 10 14.84 -23.98 11.28
CA ILE A 10 14.52 -22.89 12.22
C ILE A 10 13.63 -21.80 11.57
N ALA A 11 13.64 -21.68 10.24
CA ALA A 11 12.83 -20.68 9.54
C ALA A 11 11.35 -21.08 9.42
N ASP A 12 11.05 -22.38 9.41
CA ASP A 12 9.71 -22.93 9.20
C ASP A 12 8.93 -23.16 10.52
N ASP A 13 9.65 -23.24 11.65
CA ASP A 13 9.10 -23.47 13.01
C ASP A 13 8.80 -22.18 13.80
N ALA A 14 8.81 -21.01 13.16
CA ALA A 14 8.29 -19.81 13.80
C ALA A 14 6.77 -19.98 13.97
N PRO A 15 6.23 -20.05 15.20
CA PRO A 15 4.80 -20.27 15.40
C PRO A 15 4.03 -19.17 14.69
N LYS A 16 3.22 -19.54 13.68
CA LYS A 16 2.37 -18.62 12.93
C LYS A 16 1.64 -17.74 13.94
N ALA A 17 2.03 -16.45 13.98
CA ALA A 17 1.55 -15.55 15.01
C ALA A 17 0.03 -15.49 14.92
N LYS A 18 -0.67 -16.09 15.88
CA LYS A 18 -2.13 -16.05 15.93
C LYS A 18 -2.54 -14.57 15.91
N LEU A 19 -3.50 -14.21 15.06
CA LEU A 19 -4.07 -12.86 14.98
C LEU A 19 -4.79 -12.56 16.30
N ASN A 20 -4.02 -12.15 17.30
CA ASN A 20 -4.50 -11.82 18.63
C ASN A 20 -4.54 -10.29 18.78
N ARG A 21 -5.43 -9.77 19.63
CA ARG A 21 -5.55 -8.34 19.94
C ARG A 21 -4.21 -7.74 20.41
N ALA A 22 -3.35 -8.54 21.03
CA ALA A 22 -2.00 -8.15 21.40
C ALA A 22 -1.08 -7.87 20.19
N THR A 23 -1.19 -8.67 19.11
CA THR A 23 -0.43 -8.49 17.86
C THR A 23 -0.89 -7.23 17.12
N LEU A 24 -2.20 -7.00 17.05
CA LEU A 24 -2.78 -5.76 16.53
C LEU A 24 -2.30 -4.53 17.29
N ARG A 25 -2.25 -4.59 18.63
CA ARG A 25 -1.77 -3.47 19.45
C ARG A 25 -0.30 -3.14 19.20
N LYS A 26 0.53 -4.15 18.93
CA LYS A 26 1.95 -3.95 18.54
C LYS A 26 2.06 -3.33 17.15
N ALA A 27 1.26 -3.78 16.18
CA ALA A 27 1.22 -3.19 14.84
C ALA A 27 0.77 -1.71 14.87
N VAL A 28 -0.26 -1.38 15.66
CA VAL A 28 -0.73 0.00 15.84
C VAL A 28 0.33 0.90 16.49
N ARG A 29 1.24 0.34 17.29
CA ARG A 29 2.38 1.09 17.85
C ARG A 29 3.38 1.51 16.78
N ILE A 30 3.60 0.68 15.75
CA ILE A 30 4.45 1.02 14.59
C ILE A 30 3.80 2.14 13.77
N PHE A 31 2.47 2.15 13.63
CA PHE A 31 1.73 3.24 13.00
C PHE A 31 1.91 4.60 13.68
N ARG A 32 2.36 4.64 14.95
CA ARG A 32 2.71 5.90 15.61
C ARG A 32 3.86 6.63 14.90
N TYR A 33 4.72 5.92 14.18
CA TYR A 33 5.80 6.52 13.38
C TYR A 33 5.29 7.21 12.11
N LEU A 34 4.07 6.92 11.65
CA LEU A 34 3.41 7.64 10.56
C LEU A 34 2.73 8.94 11.04
N LYS A 35 2.50 9.09 12.36
CA LYS A 35 1.86 10.27 12.98
C LYS A 35 2.43 11.63 12.56
N PRO A 36 3.75 11.85 12.46
CA PRO A 36 4.29 13.16 12.06
C PRO A 36 3.93 13.58 10.64
N HIS A 37 3.66 12.64 9.71
CA HIS A 37 3.37 12.95 8.30
C HIS A 37 1.89 12.74 7.92
N ARG A 38 0.98 13.00 8.87
CA ARG A 38 -0.47 12.79 8.70
C ARG A 38 -1.08 13.54 7.51
N TRP A 39 -0.60 14.74 7.21
CA TRP A 39 -1.11 15.55 6.10
C TRP A 39 -0.75 14.95 4.74
N THR A 40 0.52 14.58 4.59
CA THR A 40 1.00 13.86 3.40
C THR A 40 0.26 12.54 3.26
N PHE A 41 0.10 11.77 4.34
CA PHE A 41 -0.67 10.53 4.33
C PHE A 41 -2.15 10.73 3.93
N ALA A 42 -2.81 11.76 4.45
CA ALA A 42 -4.20 12.09 4.10
C ALA A 42 -4.32 12.48 2.61
N PHE A 43 -3.38 13.26 2.08
CA PHE A 43 -3.34 13.59 0.66
C PHE A 43 -3.17 12.34 -0.21
N GLY A 44 -2.31 11.41 0.21
CA GLY A 44 -2.12 10.12 -0.44
C GLY A 44 -3.40 9.27 -0.41
N LEU A 45 -4.13 9.31 0.70
CA LEU A 45 -5.43 8.62 0.85
C LEU A 45 -6.49 9.22 -0.09
N CYS A 46 -6.56 10.56 -0.22
CA CYS A 46 -7.45 11.21 -1.17
C CYS A 46 -7.10 10.85 -2.62
N CYS A 47 -5.81 10.87 -2.98
CA CYS A 47 -5.36 10.43 -4.30
C CYS A 47 -5.73 8.96 -4.54
N LEU A 48 -5.60 8.10 -3.53
CA LEU A 48 -6.02 6.71 -3.60
C LEU A 48 -7.52 6.59 -3.92
N LEU A 49 -8.38 7.31 -3.20
CA LEU A 49 -9.83 7.33 -3.47
C LEU A 49 -10.15 7.77 -4.90
N ILE A 50 -9.52 8.86 -5.38
CA ILE A 50 -9.69 9.36 -6.74
C ILE A 50 -9.24 8.30 -7.76
N THR A 51 -8.06 7.70 -7.57
CA THR A 51 -7.57 6.66 -8.50
C THR A 51 -8.45 5.41 -8.52
N SER A 52 -9.00 5.03 -7.36
CA SER A 52 -9.95 3.93 -7.29
C SER A 52 -11.23 4.28 -8.03
N LEU A 53 -11.83 5.46 -7.82
CA LEU A 53 -13.01 5.89 -8.57
C LEU A 53 -12.76 5.95 -10.09
N LEU A 54 -11.63 6.52 -10.51
CA LEU A 54 -11.25 6.57 -11.93
C LEU A 54 -11.03 5.18 -12.53
N SER A 55 -10.61 4.19 -11.74
CA SER A 55 -10.45 2.82 -12.24
C SER A 55 -11.79 2.17 -12.65
N LEU A 56 -12.92 2.66 -12.12
CA LEU A 56 -14.25 2.21 -12.51
C LEU A 56 -14.82 2.96 -13.71
N ALA A 57 -14.21 4.08 -14.10
CA ALA A 57 -14.61 4.76 -15.32
C ALA A 57 -14.39 3.89 -16.56
N PHE A 58 -13.37 3.01 -16.57
CA PHE A 58 -13.15 2.08 -17.68
C PHE A 58 -14.35 1.15 -17.94
N PRO A 59 -14.81 0.32 -16.97
CA PRO A 59 -15.96 -0.55 -17.20
C PRO A 59 -17.27 0.21 -17.49
N LEU A 60 -17.48 1.38 -16.89
CA LEU A 60 -18.67 2.22 -17.17
C LEU A 60 -18.67 2.75 -18.61
N LEU A 61 -17.56 3.35 -19.05
CA LEU A 61 -17.43 3.89 -20.39
C LEU A 61 -17.40 2.80 -21.46
N LEU A 62 -16.85 1.63 -21.15
CA LEU A 62 -16.92 0.46 -22.03
C LEU A 62 -18.36 -0.05 -22.16
N GLY A 63 -19.12 -0.04 -21.06
CA GLY A 63 -20.55 -0.34 -21.08
C GLY A 63 -21.33 0.63 -21.97
N ASP A 64 -21.05 1.93 -21.85
CA ASP A 64 -21.67 2.96 -22.69
C ASP A 64 -21.25 2.83 -24.18
N LEU A 65 -20.01 2.43 -24.49
CA LEU A 65 -19.57 2.16 -25.86
C LEU A 65 -20.32 0.98 -26.50
N VAL A 66 -20.52 -0.11 -25.74
CA VAL A 66 -21.26 -1.28 -26.22
C VAL A 66 -22.75 -0.97 -26.36
N ASN A 67 -23.30 -0.14 -25.46
CA ASN A 67 -24.72 0.25 -25.46
C ASN A 67 -25.01 1.51 -26.31
N ALA A 68 -24.01 2.10 -26.97
CA ALA A 68 -24.16 3.29 -27.81
C ALA A 68 -25.14 3.03 -28.98
N GLU A 69 -25.23 1.78 -29.45
CA GLU A 69 -26.23 1.37 -30.45
C GLU A 69 -27.65 1.31 -29.88
N ALA A 70 -27.81 1.04 -28.58
CA ALA A 70 -29.09 0.89 -27.89
C ALA A 70 -29.67 2.20 -27.33
N ARG A 71 -28.94 3.33 -27.39
CA ARG A 71 -29.31 4.66 -26.83
C ARG A 71 -29.67 4.67 -25.33
N THR A 72 -29.20 3.69 -24.55
CA THR A 72 -29.44 3.59 -23.10
C THR A 72 -28.13 3.74 -22.33
N GLY A 73 -27.52 4.93 -22.40
CA GLY A 73 -26.29 5.24 -21.66
C GLY A 73 -26.58 5.60 -20.20
N PHE A 74 -25.62 5.33 -19.31
CA PHE A 74 -25.73 5.66 -17.87
C PHE A 74 -25.69 7.16 -17.57
N TRP A 75 -25.10 7.95 -18.47
CA TRP A 75 -24.99 9.40 -18.36
C TRP A 75 -25.99 10.11 -19.26
N GLU A 76 -27.16 10.49 -18.72
CA GLU A 76 -28.05 11.49 -19.34
C GLU A 76 -27.45 12.91 -19.20
N ALA A 77 -26.22 13.13 -19.66
CA ALA A 77 -25.59 14.45 -19.63
C ALA A 77 -25.95 15.24 -20.92
N PRO A 78 -26.73 16.33 -20.85
CA PRO A 78 -27.09 17.17 -22.01
C PRO A 78 -25.95 17.88 -22.78
N LEU A 79 -24.67 17.55 -22.56
CA LEU A 79 -23.54 18.29 -23.12
C LEU A 79 -22.71 17.58 -24.19
N THR A 80 -23.11 16.40 -24.65
CA THR A 80 -22.39 15.75 -25.75
C THR A 80 -23.37 15.04 -26.66
N ASP A 81 -23.25 15.32 -27.96
CA ASP A 81 -23.84 14.55 -29.03
C ASP A 81 -23.32 13.10 -28.91
N LEU A 82 -24.10 12.23 -28.25
CA LEU A 82 -23.76 10.85 -27.85
C LEU A 82 -23.55 9.89 -29.06
N ALA A 83 -23.44 10.42 -30.28
CA ALA A 83 -23.34 9.66 -31.53
C ALA A 83 -21.90 9.37 -32.00
N ASN A 84 -20.86 9.98 -31.40
CA ASN A 84 -19.49 9.81 -31.88
C ASN A 84 -18.63 9.03 -30.88
N ILE A 85 -18.29 7.79 -31.25
CA ILE A 85 -17.29 6.92 -30.59
C ILE A 85 -16.00 7.71 -30.24
N ASP A 86 -15.62 8.66 -31.10
CA ASP A 86 -14.48 9.58 -30.89
C ASP A 86 -14.58 10.41 -29.60
N SER A 87 -15.77 10.83 -29.18
CA SER A 87 -15.96 11.61 -27.95
C SER A 87 -15.73 10.75 -26.71
N ILE A 88 -16.22 9.50 -26.71
CA ILE A 88 -15.99 8.56 -25.61
C ILE A 88 -14.51 8.16 -25.55
N ALA A 89 -13.86 7.95 -26.69
CA ALA A 89 -12.43 7.67 -26.76
C ALA A 89 -11.58 8.83 -26.19
N LYS A 90 -11.91 10.09 -26.52
CA LYS A 90 -11.25 11.27 -25.95
C LYS A 90 -11.45 11.37 -24.43
N LEU A 91 -12.66 11.12 -23.94
CA LEU A 91 -12.97 11.14 -22.52
C LEU A 91 -12.17 10.05 -21.77
N LEU A 92 -12.11 8.83 -22.32
CA LEU A 92 -11.32 7.73 -21.77
C LEU A 92 -9.84 8.08 -21.66
N LEU A 93 -9.28 8.73 -22.69
CA LEU A 93 -7.89 9.18 -22.70
C LEU A 93 -7.62 10.19 -21.57
N ILE A 94 -8.52 11.16 -21.36
CA ILE A 94 -8.42 12.14 -20.27
C ILE A 94 -8.50 11.44 -18.90
N VAL A 95 -9.44 10.51 -18.74
CA VAL A 95 -9.60 9.71 -17.51
C VAL A 95 -8.34 8.93 -17.20
N PHE A 96 -7.73 8.25 -18.17
CA PHE A 96 -6.48 7.52 -17.98
C PHE A 96 -5.29 8.45 -17.69
N ALA A 97 -5.21 9.61 -18.33
CA ALA A 97 -4.19 10.60 -18.02
C ALA A 97 -4.29 11.08 -16.56
N LEU A 98 -5.51 11.39 -16.10
CA LEU A 98 -5.77 11.75 -14.71
C LEU A 98 -5.48 10.59 -13.76
N GLN A 99 -5.90 9.38 -14.10
CA GLN A 99 -5.67 8.18 -13.29
C GLN A 99 -4.16 7.92 -13.12
N ALA A 100 -3.37 8.08 -14.18
CA ALA A 100 -1.92 7.96 -14.14
C ALA A 100 -1.28 9.04 -13.26
N PHE A 101 -1.73 10.30 -13.40
CA PHE A 101 -1.24 11.43 -12.62
C PHE A 101 -1.50 11.26 -11.11
N PHE A 102 -2.76 10.98 -10.73
CA PHE A 102 -3.10 10.72 -9.32
C PHE A 102 -2.48 9.41 -8.82
N GLY A 103 -2.31 8.41 -9.69
CA GLY A 103 -1.60 7.18 -9.38
C GLY A 103 -0.14 7.42 -9.01
N TYR A 104 0.55 8.28 -9.75
CA TYR A 104 1.90 8.71 -9.44
C TYR A 104 1.97 9.47 -8.12
N LEU A 105 1.12 10.48 -7.92
CA LEU A 105 1.07 11.26 -6.67
C LEU A 105 0.83 10.36 -5.46
N ARG A 106 -0.07 9.38 -5.58
CA ARG A 106 -0.31 8.37 -4.55
C ARG A 106 0.97 7.61 -4.22
N ILE A 107 1.63 7.01 -5.22
CA ILE A 107 2.86 6.21 -5.01
C ILE A 107 3.96 7.07 -4.36
N TRP A 108 4.16 8.28 -4.86
CA TRP A 108 5.16 9.22 -4.32
C TRP A 108 4.87 9.57 -2.85
N THR A 109 3.61 9.89 -2.55
CA THR A 109 3.17 10.30 -1.21
C THR A 109 3.31 9.17 -0.19
N PHE A 110 2.87 7.96 -0.55
CA PHE A 110 3.03 6.77 0.31
C PHE A 110 4.52 6.42 0.49
N GLY A 111 5.31 6.46 -0.59
CA GLY A 111 6.76 6.25 -0.52
C GLY A 111 7.44 7.23 0.42
N TYR A 112 7.12 8.54 0.31
CA TYR A 112 7.67 9.58 1.17
C TYR A 112 7.36 9.33 2.65
N VAL A 113 6.09 9.09 3.00
CA VAL A 113 5.68 8.83 4.40
C VAL A 113 6.38 7.59 4.95
N SER A 114 6.44 6.51 4.17
CA SER A 114 6.99 5.23 4.60
C SER A 114 8.51 5.27 4.75
N GLU A 115 9.23 5.95 3.85
CA GLU A 115 10.68 6.14 3.97
C GLU A 115 11.04 6.97 5.21
N HIS A 116 10.29 8.05 5.49
CA HIS A 116 10.49 8.84 6.71
C HIS A 116 10.16 8.08 7.98
N ALA A 117 9.07 7.30 8.00
CA ALA A 117 8.72 6.44 9.13
C ALA A 117 9.82 5.40 9.38
N LEU A 118 10.33 4.76 8.31
CA LEU A 118 11.40 3.78 8.37
C LEU A 118 12.73 4.38 8.84
N ALA A 119 13.07 5.60 8.39
CA ALA A 119 14.26 6.31 8.84
C ALA A 119 14.23 6.54 10.35
N ASN A 120 13.06 6.88 10.91
CA ASN A 120 12.88 7.03 12.35
C ASN A 120 13.01 5.70 13.09
N ILE A 121 12.41 4.62 12.57
CA ILE A 121 12.55 3.27 13.14
C ILE A 121 14.01 2.82 13.17
N ARG A 122 14.76 3.04 12.07
CA ARG A 122 16.19 2.75 12.00
C ARG A 122 16.96 3.52 13.07
N LYS A 123 16.73 4.83 13.19
CA LYS A 123 17.38 5.67 14.21
C LYS A 123 17.14 5.17 15.63
N ASP A 124 15.90 4.90 15.99
CA ASP A 124 15.54 4.40 17.32
C ASP A 124 16.15 3.02 17.60
N THR A 125 16.14 2.14 16.61
CA THR A 125 16.70 0.78 16.72
C THR A 125 18.22 0.83 16.94
N TYR A 126 18.94 1.63 16.15
CA TYR A 126 20.38 1.81 16.33
C TYR A 126 20.72 2.47 17.67
N ALA A 127 19.97 3.50 18.07
CA ALA A 127 20.18 4.17 19.36
C ALA A 127 19.96 3.21 20.54
N HIS A 128 19.00 2.29 20.44
CA HIS A 128 18.78 1.27 21.45
C HIS A 128 19.88 0.21 21.47
N LEU A 129 20.35 -0.23 20.30
CA LEU A 129 21.41 -1.24 20.18
C LEU A 129 22.71 -0.77 20.82
N ILE A 130 23.13 0.48 20.59
CA ILE A 130 24.38 1.03 21.13
C ILE A 130 24.36 1.13 22.66
N ARG A 131 23.17 1.24 23.27
CA ARG A 131 23.00 1.33 24.74
C ARG A 131 22.91 -0.03 25.42
N MET A 132 22.98 -1.14 24.70
CA MET A 132 22.90 -2.48 25.29
C MET A 132 24.19 -2.87 26.02
N PRO A 133 24.09 -3.64 27.12
CA PRO A 133 25.26 -4.09 27.88
C PRO A 133 26.12 -5.04 27.06
N MET A 134 27.45 -4.99 27.26
CA MET A 134 28.41 -5.84 26.54
C MET A 134 28.14 -7.35 26.71
N LEU A 135 27.53 -7.75 27.83
CA LEU A 135 27.07 -9.11 28.11
C LEU A 135 26.05 -9.63 27.08
N PHE A 136 25.22 -8.76 26.51
CA PHE A 136 24.29 -9.11 25.43
C PHE A 136 25.04 -9.48 24.13
N PHE A 137 26.09 -8.73 23.80
CA PHE A 137 26.92 -8.97 22.62
C PHE A 137 27.84 -10.18 22.77
N ALA A 138 28.24 -10.54 24.00
CA ALA A 138 29.04 -11.72 24.28
C ALA A 138 28.26 -13.05 24.06
N GLN A 139 26.94 -13.04 24.22
CA GLN A 139 26.09 -14.23 24.11
C GLN A 139 25.58 -14.51 22.69
N ARG A 140 25.74 -13.57 21.74
CA ARG A 140 25.16 -13.64 20.39
C ARG A 140 26.23 -13.39 19.33
N ARG A 141 26.22 -14.17 18.25
CA ARG A 141 27.15 -13.93 17.12
C ARG A 141 26.78 -12.59 16.45
N VAL A 142 27.74 -11.69 16.31
CA VAL A 142 27.56 -10.37 15.67
C VAL A 142 26.94 -10.49 14.26
N GLY A 143 27.30 -11.54 13.51
CA GLY A 143 26.71 -11.81 12.20
C GLY A 143 25.22 -12.20 12.23
N GLU A 144 24.73 -12.83 13.31
CA GLU A 144 23.30 -13.12 13.49
C GLU A 144 22.52 -11.83 13.79
N LEU A 145 23.07 -10.98 14.66
CA LEU A 145 22.47 -9.69 15.02
C LEU A 145 22.34 -8.77 13.80
N ASN A 146 23.42 -8.62 13.03
CA ASN A 146 23.39 -7.78 11.83
C ASN A 146 22.43 -8.33 10.76
N SER A 147 22.40 -9.65 10.58
CA SER A 147 21.47 -10.32 9.67
C SER A 147 20.02 -10.11 10.09
N ARG A 148 19.70 -10.22 11.39
CA ARG A 148 18.35 -9.97 11.91
C ARG A 148 17.95 -8.52 11.76
N ILE A 149 18.81 -7.59 12.17
CA ILE A 149 18.52 -6.16 12.04
C ILE A 149 18.27 -5.80 10.58
N THR A 150 19.12 -6.25 9.66
CA THR A 150 18.97 -5.93 8.24
C THR A 150 17.73 -6.58 7.65
N ALA A 151 17.51 -7.88 7.89
CA ALA A 151 16.35 -8.60 7.35
C ALA A 151 15.03 -8.10 7.92
N ASP A 152 14.94 -7.93 9.23
CA ASP A 152 13.71 -7.49 9.90
C ASP A 152 13.39 -6.02 9.55
N VAL A 153 14.41 -5.16 9.41
CA VAL A 153 14.21 -3.76 8.95
C VAL A 153 13.75 -3.72 7.49
N SER A 154 14.32 -4.56 6.62
CA SER A 154 13.88 -4.64 5.22
C SER A 154 12.45 -5.18 5.10
N LEU A 155 12.07 -6.18 5.91
CA LEU A 155 10.69 -6.68 5.96
C LEU A 155 9.72 -5.60 6.47
N LEU A 156 10.12 -4.81 7.47
CA LEU A 156 9.34 -3.68 7.94
C LEU A 156 9.23 -2.57 6.88
N GLN A 157 10.31 -2.33 6.11
CA GLN A 157 10.30 -1.40 4.99
C GLN A 157 9.25 -1.80 3.96
N GLU A 158 9.32 -3.03 3.45
CA GLU A 158 8.39 -3.56 2.45
C GLU A 158 6.94 -3.58 2.96
N GLY A 159 6.77 -3.95 4.23
CA GLY A 159 5.47 -3.94 4.90
C GLY A 159 4.84 -2.55 4.96
N MET A 160 5.63 -1.52 5.20
CA MET A 160 5.16 -0.13 5.33
C MET A 160 5.00 0.59 3.99
N THR A 161 5.85 0.31 2.99
CA THR A 161 5.81 0.97 1.67
C THR A 161 4.75 0.35 0.76
N THR A 162 4.75 -0.97 0.61
CA THR A 162 3.98 -1.65 -0.43
C THR A 162 2.77 -2.35 0.16
N VAL A 163 2.98 -3.22 1.15
CA VAL A 163 1.90 -4.09 1.67
C VAL A 163 0.79 -3.25 2.29
N LEU A 164 1.14 -2.25 3.10
CA LEU A 164 0.14 -1.40 3.71
C LEU A 164 -0.65 -0.57 2.68
N ALA A 165 0.03 -0.02 1.68
CA ALA A 165 -0.62 0.78 0.64
C ALA A 165 -1.55 -0.08 -0.22
N GLU A 166 -1.16 -1.33 -0.50
CA GLU A 166 -1.99 -2.29 -1.23
C GLU A 166 -3.20 -2.75 -0.41
N PHE A 167 -2.98 -3.07 0.86
CA PHE A 167 -4.05 -3.42 1.80
C PHE A 167 -5.12 -2.32 1.85
N LEU A 168 -4.72 -1.06 2.08
CA LEU A 168 -5.67 0.07 2.11
C LEU A 168 -6.42 0.23 0.78
N ARG A 169 -5.73 0.03 -0.34
CA ARG A 169 -6.36 0.07 -1.67
C ARG A 169 -7.43 -1.01 -1.82
N GLN A 170 -7.15 -2.24 -1.41
CA GLN A 170 -8.10 -3.35 -1.51
C GLN A 170 -9.36 -3.07 -0.70
N PHE A 171 -9.24 -2.55 0.53
CA PHE A 171 -10.40 -2.16 1.33
C PHE A 171 -11.26 -1.10 0.64
N VAL A 172 -10.62 -0.08 0.07
CA VAL A 172 -11.32 1.00 -0.66
C VAL A 172 -11.99 0.46 -1.92
N THR A 173 -11.29 -0.32 -2.74
CA THR A 173 -11.83 -0.88 -3.98
C THR A 173 -13.00 -1.83 -3.71
N ILE A 174 -12.91 -2.68 -2.68
CA ILE A 174 -14.04 -3.55 -2.28
C ILE A 174 -15.22 -2.69 -1.84
N GLY A 175 -14.99 -1.65 -1.04
CA GLY A 175 -16.05 -0.72 -0.61
C GLY A 175 -16.77 -0.08 -1.80
N ILE A 176 -16.02 0.46 -2.75
CA ILE A 176 -16.57 1.08 -3.97
C ILE A 176 -17.31 0.05 -4.84
N GLY A 177 -16.75 -1.15 -4.99
CA GLY A 177 -17.38 -2.23 -5.77
C GLY A 177 -18.73 -2.64 -5.20
N ILE A 178 -18.85 -2.75 -3.86
CA ILE A 178 -20.13 -3.05 -3.20
C ILE A 178 -21.13 -1.93 -3.45
N THR A 179 -20.74 -0.66 -3.31
CA THR A 179 -21.66 0.47 -3.52
C THR A 179 -22.18 0.61 -4.95
N LEU A 180 -21.50 0.04 -5.94
CA LEU A 180 -21.98 0.03 -7.33
C LEU A 180 -22.89 -1.15 -7.67
N LEU A 181 -22.70 -2.28 -6.97
CA LEU A 181 -23.52 -3.48 -7.14
C LEU A 181 -24.83 -3.42 -6.37
N THR A 182 -24.91 -2.55 -5.35
CA THR A 182 -26.10 -2.37 -4.50
C THR A 182 -26.95 -1.24 -5.06
#